data_AF-A0A1V6BP16-F1
#
_entry.id   AF-A0A1V6BP16-F1
#
_cell.length_a   1.000
_cell.length_b   1.000
_cell.length_c   1.000
_cell.angle_alpha   90.00
_cell.angle_beta   90.00
_cell.angle_gamma   90.00
#
_symmetry.space_group_name_H-M   'P 1'
#
loop_
_entity.id
_entity.type
_entity.pdbx_description
1 polymer ?
#
loop_
_entity_poly.entity_id
_entity_poly.type
_entity_poly.pdbx_seq_one_letter_code
_entity_poly.pdbx_strand_id
1 'polypeptide(L)'
;MRTDSTQLSKMALASAKKIITESFGAQYSKTRQYATRSKGAQEAHEAIRPTFMEETEIDGTPTDKKLYELIWKRAIASQMADAQTDKTQVTIGSTKTANTFVATGEVVVFDGFLKMYREGSDDDPEKNNGKASSSLPILEKGDALEARQIRAVQRFTQSPFRYTEASLVKKLEELGIGRPSTYAPTISTILERQYVMKGDRPAKTRSYVELCLEGEKVRREECRENFGEERKKLFPEDIGILVNDFLIEHFPNIVDYNFTAQVEEDFDRIASGKLVWNKMLDNFYKPFRKTLDQALETSHPGKGERLLGNDPVTGKPVTVRLGRYGAMAQLGAGDDPEKRYAGLQKGQLLESITLEEALRLFTLPREVGLYQNLPVVASTGRFGPYVKWQGKFISLPKTDDPYTITLQRSIQVIEQSLSQESKILILEFPEQDIRVLKGRYGPYISHNKKNYKIPKGTDPESLTLEDCTKIIQNKNNE
;
A
#
# COMPACT_ATOMS: atom_id res chain seq x y z
N MET A 1 -0.21 -17.35 -18.33
CA MET A 1 0.46 -16.05 -18.08
C MET A 1 1.71 -16.15 -17.19
N ARG A 2 2.28 -17.34 -16.93
CA ARG A 2 3.50 -17.48 -16.13
C ARG A 2 4.63 -17.76 -17.10
N THR A 3 5.49 -16.78 -17.31
CA THR A 3 6.62 -16.85 -18.24
C THR A 3 7.64 -15.81 -17.82
N ASP A 4 8.91 -16.16 -17.93
CA ASP A 4 10.07 -15.27 -17.81
C ASP A 4 10.58 -14.85 -19.20
N SER A 5 10.03 -15.44 -20.27
CA SER A 5 10.44 -15.20 -21.65
C SER A 5 9.82 -13.92 -22.22
N THR A 6 10.64 -13.14 -22.92
CA THR A 6 10.19 -12.01 -23.75
C THR A 6 10.16 -12.33 -25.24
N GLN A 7 10.36 -13.60 -25.61
CA GLN A 7 10.42 -14.01 -27.00
C GLN A 7 9.03 -14.07 -27.64
N LEU A 8 8.95 -13.64 -28.89
CA LEU A 8 7.77 -13.84 -29.74
C LEU A 8 8.07 -14.88 -30.81
N SER A 9 7.06 -15.66 -31.16
CA SER A 9 7.08 -16.63 -32.24
C SER A 9 7.12 -15.93 -33.60
N LYS A 10 7.64 -16.61 -34.62
CA LYS A 10 7.69 -16.07 -35.99
C LYS A 10 6.32 -15.65 -36.51
N MET A 11 5.26 -16.39 -36.14
CA MET A 11 3.88 -16.07 -36.51
C MET A 11 3.41 -14.76 -35.84
N ALA A 12 3.68 -14.60 -34.55
CA ALA A 12 3.36 -13.38 -33.81
C ALA A 12 4.08 -12.14 -34.38
N LEU A 13 5.37 -12.27 -34.71
CA LEU A 13 6.15 -11.21 -35.34
C LEU A 13 5.58 -10.80 -36.70
N ALA A 14 5.14 -11.77 -37.51
CA ALA A 14 4.55 -11.52 -38.83
C ALA A 14 3.18 -10.82 -38.71
N SER A 15 2.33 -11.26 -37.79
CA SER A 15 1.03 -10.62 -37.53
C SER A 15 1.20 -9.19 -37.01
N ALA A 16 2.10 -8.96 -36.04
CA ALA A 16 2.43 -7.61 -35.55
C ALA A 16 2.92 -6.71 -36.69
N LYS A 17 3.84 -7.19 -37.54
CA LYS A 17 4.36 -6.44 -38.69
C LYS A 17 3.23 -6.01 -39.63
N LYS A 18 2.29 -6.92 -39.92
CA LYS A 18 1.14 -6.66 -40.78
C LYS A 18 0.25 -5.57 -40.19
N ILE A 19 -0.22 -5.76 -38.96
CA ILE A 19 -1.09 -4.80 -38.25
C ILE A 19 -0.45 -3.42 -38.18
N ILE A 20 0.84 -3.34 -37.83
CA ILE A 20 1.52 -2.04 -37.72
C ILE A 20 1.58 -1.34 -39.08
N THR A 21 1.89 -2.09 -40.14
CA THR A 21 1.99 -1.53 -41.50
C THR A 21 0.64 -1.04 -42.00
N GLU A 22 -0.43 -1.79 -41.74
CA GLU A 22 -1.80 -1.46 -42.15
C GLU A 22 -2.41 -0.29 -41.35
N SER A 23 -2.17 -0.25 -40.03
CA SER A 23 -2.79 0.76 -39.14
C SER A 23 -1.97 2.05 -38.98
N PHE A 24 -0.63 1.99 -39.04
CA PHE A 24 0.24 3.14 -38.78
C PHE A 24 1.16 3.51 -39.96
N GLY A 25 1.32 2.61 -40.92
CA GLY A 25 2.21 2.77 -42.07
C GLY A 25 3.55 2.07 -41.89
N ALA A 26 4.20 1.75 -43.01
CA ALA A 26 5.43 0.95 -43.06
C ALA A 26 6.58 1.52 -42.20
N GLN A 27 6.67 2.85 -42.10
CA GLN A 27 7.68 3.56 -41.30
C GLN A 27 7.61 3.27 -39.79
N TYR A 28 6.45 2.84 -39.28
CA TYR A 28 6.29 2.47 -37.88
C TYR A 28 6.63 1.01 -37.61
N SER A 29 6.83 0.17 -38.63
CA SER A 29 7.06 -1.26 -38.47
C SER A 29 8.54 -1.57 -38.36
N LYS A 30 8.97 -2.15 -37.23
CA LYS A 30 10.35 -2.60 -37.01
C LYS A 30 10.34 -3.88 -36.19
N THR A 31 10.32 -5.02 -36.88
CA THR A 31 10.33 -6.35 -36.25
C THR A 31 11.60 -6.55 -35.42
N ARG A 32 11.43 -7.00 -34.17
CA ARG A 32 12.51 -7.21 -33.20
C ARG A 32 12.33 -8.53 -32.46
N GLN A 33 13.42 -9.25 -32.26
CA GLN A 33 13.47 -10.37 -31.33
C GLN A 33 14.16 -9.92 -30.04
N TYR A 34 13.45 -10.00 -28.93
CA TYR A 34 13.99 -9.67 -27.61
C TYR A 34 14.51 -10.93 -26.93
N ALA A 35 15.78 -10.90 -26.53
CA ALA A 35 16.39 -11.98 -25.78
C ALA A 35 15.99 -11.91 -24.30
N THR A 36 15.66 -13.07 -23.73
CA THR A 36 15.42 -13.24 -22.30
C THR A 36 16.75 -13.06 -21.55
N ARG A 37 16.73 -12.32 -20.42
CA ARG A 37 17.93 -12.08 -19.61
C ARG A 37 18.15 -13.14 -18.52
N SER A 38 17.10 -13.84 -18.10
CA SER A 38 17.08 -14.79 -16.99
C SER A 38 17.05 -16.24 -17.48
N LYS A 39 18.09 -17.03 -17.18
CA LYS A 39 18.19 -18.46 -17.52
C LYS A 39 17.37 -19.31 -16.54
N GLY A 40 16.05 -19.35 -16.69
CA GLY A 40 15.15 -20.19 -15.90
C GLY A 40 14.67 -21.44 -16.64
N ALA A 41 14.13 -22.43 -15.92
CA ALA A 41 13.53 -23.62 -16.56
C ALA A 41 12.26 -23.30 -17.38
N GLN A 42 11.69 -22.09 -17.23
CA GLN A 42 10.48 -21.62 -17.91
C GLN A 42 10.74 -20.89 -19.25
N GLU A 43 12.02 -20.75 -19.66
CA GLU A 43 12.40 -20.09 -20.93
C GLU A 43 11.85 -20.78 -22.20
N ALA A 44 11.32 -22.01 -22.10
CA ALA A 44 10.70 -22.71 -23.23
C ALA A 44 9.33 -22.15 -23.64
N HIS A 45 8.86 -21.09 -22.98
CA HIS A 45 7.58 -20.45 -23.24
C HIS A 45 7.72 -19.15 -24.03
N GLU A 46 6.63 -18.72 -24.69
CA GLU A 46 6.55 -17.43 -25.36
C GLU A 46 6.20 -16.32 -24.36
N ALA A 47 6.42 -15.05 -24.75
CA ALA A 47 5.96 -13.89 -24.01
C ALA A 47 4.42 -13.86 -23.88
N ILE A 48 3.93 -13.15 -22.87
CA ILE A 48 2.50 -12.88 -22.73
C ILE A 48 2.09 -11.90 -23.84
N ARG A 49 1.21 -12.37 -24.74
CA ARG A 49 0.69 -11.61 -25.87
C ARG A 49 -0.73 -12.07 -26.22
N PRO A 50 -1.46 -11.32 -27.04
CA PRO A 50 -2.70 -11.80 -27.63
C PRO A 50 -2.48 -13.11 -28.41
N THR A 51 -3.45 -14.02 -28.36
CA THR A 51 -3.45 -15.23 -29.19
C THR A 51 -3.56 -14.86 -30.67
N PHE A 52 -4.51 -13.98 -30.98
CA PHE A 52 -4.71 -13.34 -32.28
C PHE A 52 -4.50 -11.83 -32.10
N MET A 53 -3.52 -11.26 -32.80
CA MET A 53 -3.22 -9.83 -32.64
C MET A 53 -4.22 -8.94 -33.38
N GLU A 54 -4.97 -9.51 -34.32
CA GLU A 54 -6.02 -8.85 -35.07
C GLU A 54 -7.20 -8.44 -34.17
N GLU A 55 -7.41 -9.18 -33.07
CA GLU A 55 -8.45 -8.90 -32.09
C GLU A 55 -7.98 -7.81 -31.12
N THR A 56 -8.52 -6.60 -31.25
CA THR A 56 -8.16 -5.46 -30.37
C THR A 56 -8.99 -5.41 -29.09
N GLU A 57 -10.08 -6.17 -29.03
CA GLU A 57 -11.02 -6.19 -27.90
C GLU A 57 -11.38 -7.64 -27.53
N ILE A 58 -11.84 -7.83 -26.29
CA ILE A 58 -12.33 -9.11 -25.79
C ILE A 58 -13.62 -8.91 -25.00
N ASP A 59 -14.41 -9.97 -24.91
CA ASP A 59 -15.47 -10.08 -23.91
C ASP A 59 -14.89 -10.37 -22.53
N GLY A 60 -15.54 -9.89 -21.48
CA GLY A 60 -15.10 -10.08 -20.10
C GLY A 60 -15.44 -8.92 -19.18
N THR A 61 -14.91 -8.96 -17.96
CA THR A 61 -15.08 -7.87 -17.00
C THR A 61 -14.33 -6.62 -17.48
N PRO A 62 -14.69 -5.42 -17.00
CA PRO A 62 -13.92 -4.21 -17.29
C PRO A 62 -12.42 -4.32 -16.95
N THR A 63 -12.06 -5.15 -15.96
CA THR A 63 -10.67 -5.42 -15.59
C THR A 63 -9.96 -6.27 -16.63
N ASP A 64 -10.62 -7.33 -17.13
CA ASP A 64 -10.07 -8.21 -18.17
C ASP A 64 -9.79 -7.43 -19.45
N LYS A 65 -10.77 -6.60 -19.87
CA LYS A 65 -10.64 -5.74 -21.06
C LYS A 65 -9.44 -4.80 -20.97
N LYS A 66 -9.25 -4.14 -19.81
CA LYS A 66 -8.10 -3.25 -19.57
C LYS A 66 -6.76 -3.99 -19.56
N LEU A 67 -6.72 -5.19 -18.97
CA LEU A 67 -5.51 -6.01 -18.95
C LEU A 67 -5.15 -6.49 -20.36
N TYR A 68 -6.14 -6.93 -21.13
CA TYR A 68 -5.96 -7.34 -22.52
C TYR A 68 -5.46 -6.17 -23.38
N GLU A 69 -6.08 -5.00 -23.27
CA GLU A 69 -5.66 -3.78 -23.98
C GLU A 69 -4.19 -3.44 -23.65
N LEU A 70 -3.79 -3.55 -22.38
CA LEU A 70 -2.40 -3.32 -21.96
C LEU A 70 -1.43 -4.33 -22.60
N ILE A 71 -1.77 -5.62 -22.57
CA ILE A 71 -0.98 -6.70 -23.17
C ILE A 71 -0.86 -6.48 -24.69
N TRP A 72 -1.96 -6.16 -25.35
CA TRP A 72 -2.01 -5.90 -26.80
C TRP A 72 -1.15 -4.70 -27.18
N LYS A 73 -1.33 -3.55 -26.49
CA LYS A 73 -0.53 -2.33 -26.73
C LYS A 73 0.95 -2.58 -26.52
N ARG A 74 1.35 -3.31 -25.46
CA ARG A 74 2.76 -3.64 -25.19
C ARG A 74 3.33 -4.57 -26.26
N ALA A 75 2.58 -5.59 -26.68
CA ALA A 75 3.01 -6.53 -27.72
C ALA A 75 3.23 -5.81 -29.06
N ILE A 76 2.29 -4.98 -29.51
CA ILE A 76 2.40 -4.21 -30.76
C ILE A 76 3.53 -3.18 -30.67
N ALA A 77 3.57 -2.37 -29.60
CA ALA A 77 4.62 -1.36 -29.41
C ALA A 77 6.03 -1.97 -29.41
N SER A 78 6.20 -3.19 -28.91
CA SER A 78 7.50 -3.88 -28.94
C SER A 78 8.04 -4.10 -30.36
N GLN A 79 7.17 -4.14 -31.37
CA GLN A 79 7.50 -4.37 -32.78
C GLN A 79 7.42 -3.09 -33.63
N MET A 80 7.26 -1.93 -32.98
CA MET A 80 7.26 -0.64 -33.65
C MET A 80 8.66 -0.03 -33.73
N ALA A 81 8.83 0.95 -34.63
CA ALA A 81 10.04 1.73 -34.77
C ALA A 81 10.35 2.55 -33.50
N ASP A 82 11.63 2.88 -33.31
CA ASP A 82 12.08 3.69 -32.18
C ASP A 82 11.47 5.09 -32.28
N ALA A 83 11.11 5.68 -31.14
CA ALA A 83 10.82 7.09 -31.09
C ALA A 83 12.12 7.88 -31.31
N GLN A 84 12.05 8.95 -32.09
CA GLN A 84 13.15 9.86 -32.34
C GLN A 84 12.82 11.20 -31.69
N THR A 85 13.73 11.67 -30.85
CA THR A 85 13.60 12.95 -30.17
C THR A 85 14.83 13.82 -30.44
N ASP A 86 14.58 15.10 -30.70
CA ASP A 86 15.62 16.11 -30.78
C ASP A 86 15.74 16.77 -29.42
N LYS A 87 16.91 16.58 -28.80
CA LYS A 87 17.25 17.19 -27.52
C LYS A 87 18.14 18.41 -27.74
N THR A 88 17.63 19.57 -27.38
CA THR A 88 18.37 20.83 -27.45
C THR A 88 18.81 21.24 -26.05
N GLN A 89 20.11 21.45 -25.85
CA GLN A 89 20.67 21.99 -24.62
C GLN A 89 21.25 23.36 -24.91
N VAL A 90 20.74 24.38 -24.22
CA VAL A 90 21.21 25.76 -24.34
C VAL A 90 21.94 26.13 -23.06
N THR A 91 23.21 26.52 -23.20
CA THR A 91 23.99 27.08 -22.09
C THR A 91 23.95 28.59 -22.20
N ILE A 92 23.42 29.25 -21.19
CA ILE A 92 23.22 30.69 -21.13
C ILE A 92 24.25 31.27 -20.18
N GLY A 93 25.19 32.05 -20.73
CA GLY A 93 26.17 32.81 -19.94
C GLY A 93 25.58 34.10 -19.37
N SER A 94 26.23 34.63 -18.34
CA SER A 94 25.93 35.96 -17.80
C SER A 94 27.20 36.80 -17.78
N THR A 95 27.10 38.09 -18.10
CA THR A 95 28.20 39.05 -17.91
C THR A 95 28.37 39.45 -16.44
N LYS A 96 27.36 39.20 -15.60
CA LYS A 96 27.35 39.60 -14.18
C LYS A 96 27.88 38.50 -13.23
N THR A 97 27.98 37.26 -13.69
CA THR A 97 28.40 36.12 -12.85
C THR A 97 29.19 35.11 -13.68
N ALA A 98 30.14 34.41 -13.04
CA ALA A 98 30.86 33.31 -13.68
C ALA A 98 30.02 32.04 -13.90
N ASN A 99 28.85 31.94 -13.25
CA ASN A 99 27.96 30.79 -13.37
C ASN A 99 27.13 30.86 -14.65
N THR A 100 26.79 29.68 -15.17
CA THR A 100 25.96 29.51 -16.36
C THR A 100 24.60 28.93 -15.98
N PHE A 101 23.58 29.30 -16.73
CA PHE A 101 22.28 28.63 -16.69
C PHE A 101 22.22 27.58 -17.81
N VAL A 102 21.52 26.48 -17.56
CA VAL A 102 21.31 25.42 -18.54
C VAL A 102 19.82 25.21 -18.73
N ALA A 103 19.37 25.40 -19.97
CA ALA A 103 18.03 25.03 -20.40
C ALA A 103 18.11 23.77 -21.25
N THR A 104 17.19 22.83 -21.06
CA THR A 104 17.08 21.62 -21.88
C THR A 104 15.66 21.50 -22.38
N GLY A 105 15.51 21.42 -23.69
CA GLY A 105 14.27 21.11 -24.38
C GLY A 105 14.39 19.79 -25.11
N GLU A 106 13.26 19.12 -25.28
CA GLU A 106 13.15 17.89 -26.04
C GLU A 106 11.89 17.99 -26.90
N VAL A 107 11.98 17.60 -28.17
CA VAL A 107 10.85 17.56 -29.11
C VAL A 107 10.82 16.19 -29.77
N VAL A 108 9.63 15.58 -29.84
CA VAL A 108 9.45 14.30 -30.54
C VAL A 108 9.36 14.58 -32.05
N VAL A 109 10.37 14.14 -32.80
CA VAL A 109 10.42 14.23 -34.27
C VAL A 109 9.64 13.09 -34.91
N PHE A 110 9.71 11.91 -34.30
CA PHE A 110 8.95 10.73 -34.68
C PHE A 110 8.54 9.97 -33.43
N ASP A 111 7.25 9.76 -33.23
CA ASP A 111 6.69 9.15 -32.01
C ASP A 111 6.89 7.64 -31.95
N GLY A 112 7.07 6.95 -33.09
CA GLY A 112 7.38 5.52 -33.14
C GLY A 112 6.45 4.71 -32.23
N PHE A 113 7.02 3.86 -31.36
CA PHE A 113 6.26 3.06 -30.40
C PHE A 113 5.50 3.89 -29.33
N LEU A 114 5.90 5.14 -29.05
CA LEU A 114 5.24 6.01 -28.05
C LEU A 114 3.83 6.41 -28.47
N LYS A 115 3.49 6.24 -29.76
CA LYS A 115 2.14 6.39 -30.28
C LYS A 115 1.17 5.38 -29.65
N MET A 116 1.67 4.20 -29.30
CA MET A 116 0.87 3.08 -28.78
C MET A 116 1.05 2.85 -27.29
N TYR A 117 2.23 3.10 -26.75
CA TYR A 117 2.56 2.74 -25.38
C TYR A 117 3.49 3.75 -24.74
N ARG A 118 3.10 4.24 -23.55
CA ARG A 118 3.97 5.01 -22.65
C ARG A 118 3.98 4.30 -21.30
N GLU A 119 5.17 3.99 -20.80
CA GLU A 119 5.33 3.34 -19.51
C GLU A 119 5.14 4.36 -18.39
N GLY A 120 4.32 4.04 -17.40
CA GLY A 120 4.18 4.85 -16.19
C GLY A 120 5.41 4.72 -15.28
N SER A 121 5.70 5.74 -14.50
CA SER A 121 6.73 5.69 -13.45
C SER A 121 6.07 5.49 -12.08
N ASP A 122 6.47 4.44 -11.36
CA ASP A 122 5.94 4.12 -10.03
C ASP A 122 6.56 4.96 -8.90
N ASP A 123 7.73 5.56 -9.16
CA ASP A 123 8.55 6.22 -8.15
C ASP A 123 8.33 7.74 -8.11
N ASP A 124 7.82 8.35 -9.18
CA ASP A 124 7.71 9.80 -9.27
C ASP A 124 6.42 10.23 -9.99
N PRO A 125 5.40 10.71 -9.25
CA PRO A 125 4.18 11.26 -9.86
C PRO A 125 4.46 12.52 -10.69
N GLU A 126 5.56 13.26 -10.47
CA GLU A 126 5.96 14.37 -11.35
C GLU A 126 6.52 13.88 -12.70
N LYS A 127 7.09 12.66 -12.77
CA LYS A 127 7.42 12.02 -14.06
C LYS A 127 6.20 11.48 -14.78
N ASN A 128 5.12 11.14 -14.06
CA ASN A 128 3.86 10.69 -14.67
C ASN A 128 3.10 11.82 -15.38
N ASN A 129 3.26 13.06 -14.93
CA ASN A 129 2.87 14.25 -15.69
C ASN A 129 3.95 14.58 -16.72
N GLY A 130 4.32 13.59 -17.55
CA GLY A 130 5.43 13.62 -18.49
C GLY A 130 5.67 15.04 -18.92
N LYS A 131 6.72 15.67 -18.34
CA LYS A 131 6.98 17.11 -18.48
C LYS A 131 6.67 17.43 -19.91
N ALA A 132 5.59 18.21 -20.14
CA ALA A 132 5.19 18.57 -21.49
C ALA A 132 6.47 18.97 -22.18
N SER A 133 6.85 18.21 -23.21
CA SER A 133 8.10 18.36 -23.95
C SER A 133 8.32 19.84 -24.13
N SER A 134 9.15 20.45 -23.29
CA SER A 134 9.19 21.90 -23.20
C SER A 134 9.98 22.30 -24.40
N SER A 135 9.28 22.57 -25.51
CA SER A 135 9.89 23.06 -26.72
C SER A 135 10.59 24.35 -26.36
N LEU A 136 11.90 24.36 -26.54
CA LEU A 136 12.64 25.60 -26.51
C LEU A 136 12.29 26.38 -27.79
N PRO A 137 12.23 27.72 -27.72
CA PRO A 137 12.16 28.52 -28.93
C PRO A 137 13.40 28.24 -29.80
N ILE A 138 13.29 28.54 -31.09
CA ILE A 138 14.44 28.53 -31.99
C ILE A 138 15.42 29.62 -31.49
N LEU A 139 16.67 29.23 -31.28
CA LEU A 139 17.73 30.09 -30.75
C LEU A 139 19.00 29.87 -31.57
N GLU A 140 19.75 30.94 -31.81
CA GLU A 140 21.05 30.92 -32.44
C GLU A 140 22.17 31.28 -31.45
N LYS A 141 23.40 30.86 -31.77
CA LYS A 141 24.56 31.17 -30.93
C LYS A 141 24.83 32.66 -30.99
N GLY A 142 24.75 33.32 -29.84
CA GLY A 142 24.98 34.76 -29.71
C GLY A 142 23.71 35.58 -29.53
N ASP A 143 22.53 34.93 -29.58
CA ASP A 143 21.27 35.60 -29.27
C ASP A 143 21.32 36.32 -27.93
N ALA A 144 20.89 37.58 -27.94
CA ALA A 144 20.78 38.39 -26.74
C ALA A 144 19.53 37.99 -25.95
N LEU A 145 19.72 37.51 -24.73
CA LEU A 145 18.64 37.12 -23.82
C LEU A 145 18.54 38.09 -22.65
N GLU A 146 17.32 38.48 -22.31
CA GLU A 146 17.03 39.30 -21.13
C GLU A 146 16.44 38.43 -20.01
N ALA A 147 17.07 38.48 -18.84
CA ALA A 147 16.55 37.82 -17.65
C ALA A 147 15.35 38.58 -17.08
N ARG A 148 14.13 38.17 -17.44
CA ARG A 148 12.90 38.75 -16.88
C ARG A 148 12.77 38.51 -15.38
N GLN A 149 13.13 37.30 -14.95
CA GLN A 149 13.03 36.87 -13.56
C GLN A 149 14.09 35.80 -13.27
N ILE A 150 14.77 35.89 -12.12
CA ILE A 150 15.66 34.84 -11.61
C ILE A 150 15.12 34.37 -10.26
N ARG A 151 14.86 33.07 -10.15
CA ARG A 151 14.34 32.42 -8.95
C ARG A 151 15.38 31.51 -8.33
N ALA A 152 15.71 31.72 -7.06
CA ALA A 152 16.48 30.77 -6.26
C ALA A 152 15.54 30.11 -5.25
N VAL A 153 15.31 28.81 -5.42
CA VAL A 153 14.34 28.04 -4.64
C VAL A 153 15.11 27.12 -3.69
N GLN A 154 14.87 27.24 -2.38
CA GLN A 154 15.38 26.29 -1.40
C GLN A 154 14.79 24.89 -1.67
N ARG A 155 15.65 23.89 -1.83
CA ARG A 155 15.26 22.49 -2.03
C ARG A 155 15.79 21.62 -0.90
N PHE A 156 15.10 20.50 -0.67
CA PHE A 156 15.49 19.51 0.33
C PHE A 156 15.65 18.15 -0.33
N THR A 157 16.58 17.36 0.17
CA THR A 157 16.74 15.96 -0.23
C THR A 157 15.50 15.14 0.12
N GLN A 158 15.20 14.13 -0.70
CA GLN A 158 14.13 13.18 -0.45
C GLN A 158 14.72 11.83 -0.02
N SER A 159 14.02 11.13 0.86
CA SER A 159 14.35 9.74 1.20
C SER A 159 14.03 8.81 0.02
N PRO A 160 14.66 7.63 -0.06
CA PRO A 160 14.26 6.60 -1.02
C PRO A 160 12.77 6.28 -0.92
N PHE A 161 12.14 6.03 -2.07
CA PHE A 161 10.73 5.68 -2.12
C PHE A 161 10.50 4.29 -1.56
N ARG A 162 9.39 4.13 -0.82
CA ARG A 162 8.90 2.80 -0.45
C ARG A 162 8.44 2.02 -1.68
N TYR A 163 8.47 0.71 -1.55
CA TYR A 163 8.01 -0.20 -2.59
C TYR A 163 6.48 -0.14 -2.77
N THR A 164 6.03 -0.06 -4.02
CA THR A 164 4.75 -0.65 -4.47
C THR A 164 4.91 -2.15 -4.68
N GLU A 165 3.81 -2.88 -4.86
CA GLU A 165 3.86 -4.29 -5.27
C GLU A 165 4.70 -4.47 -6.54
N ALA A 166 4.50 -3.60 -7.55
CA ALA A 166 5.24 -3.66 -8.81
C ALA A 166 6.75 -3.40 -8.64
N SER A 167 7.14 -2.36 -7.90
CA SER A 167 8.56 -2.09 -7.62
C SER A 167 9.20 -3.17 -6.73
N LEU A 168 8.43 -3.85 -5.87
CA LEU A 168 8.91 -4.99 -5.10
C LEU A 168 9.11 -6.21 -6.00
N VAL A 169 8.17 -6.53 -6.89
CA VAL A 169 8.36 -7.60 -7.89
C VAL A 169 9.59 -7.33 -8.73
N LYS A 170 9.75 -6.10 -9.23
CA LYS A 170 10.95 -5.70 -9.99
C LYS A 170 12.22 -5.92 -9.17
N LYS A 171 12.21 -5.54 -7.88
CA LYS A 171 13.38 -5.72 -7.02
C LYS A 171 13.70 -7.19 -6.75
N LEU A 172 12.68 -8.02 -6.55
CA LEU A 172 12.82 -9.47 -6.38
C LEU A 172 13.40 -10.12 -7.64
N GLU A 173 12.90 -9.75 -8.82
CA GLU A 173 13.41 -10.20 -10.11
C GLU A 173 14.88 -9.79 -10.32
N GLU A 174 15.23 -8.53 -10.05
CA GLU A 174 16.61 -8.03 -10.13
C GLU A 174 17.58 -8.80 -9.22
N LEU A 175 17.11 -9.25 -8.05
CA LEU A 175 17.88 -10.04 -7.10
C LEU A 175 17.86 -11.54 -7.40
N GLY A 176 17.12 -12.00 -8.42
CA GLY A 176 16.95 -13.42 -8.73
C GLY A 176 16.11 -14.20 -7.72
N ILE A 177 15.37 -13.50 -6.86
CA ILE A 177 14.53 -14.08 -5.80
C ILE A 177 13.10 -14.24 -6.31
N GLY A 178 12.60 -15.47 -6.28
CA GLY A 178 11.27 -15.80 -6.79
C GLY A 178 11.23 -15.99 -8.31
N ARG A 179 10.05 -16.36 -8.80
CA ARG A 179 9.76 -16.77 -10.19
C ARG A 179 8.37 -16.25 -10.59
N PRO A 180 7.99 -16.26 -11.88
CA PRO A 180 6.66 -15.80 -12.33
C PRO A 180 5.49 -16.46 -11.59
N SER A 181 5.67 -17.67 -11.06
CA SER A 181 4.68 -18.38 -10.24
C SER A 181 4.62 -17.92 -8.78
N THR A 182 5.66 -17.27 -8.25
CA THR A 182 5.79 -16.99 -6.80
C THR A 182 5.72 -15.50 -6.46
N TYR A 183 5.92 -14.56 -7.40
CA TYR A 183 5.85 -13.12 -7.11
C TYR A 183 4.54 -12.69 -6.43
N ALA A 184 3.39 -12.97 -7.05
CA ALA A 184 2.10 -12.58 -6.48
C ALA A 184 1.78 -13.35 -5.17
N PRO A 185 1.97 -14.69 -5.07
CA PRO A 185 1.77 -15.41 -3.81
C PRO A 185 2.65 -14.92 -2.66
N THR A 186 3.92 -14.57 -2.91
CA THR A 186 4.82 -14.04 -1.88
C THR A 186 4.29 -12.73 -1.32
N ILE A 187 3.90 -11.79 -2.20
CA ILE A 187 3.33 -10.50 -1.80
C ILE A 187 2.01 -10.69 -1.05
N SER A 188 1.12 -11.56 -1.53
CA SER A 188 -0.13 -11.87 -0.82
C SER A 188 0.14 -12.45 0.56
N THR A 189 1.12 -13.36 0.68
CA THR A 189 1.44 -14.02 1.95
C THR A 189 1.95 -13.04 3.00
N ILE A 190 2.86 -12.12 2.64
CA ILE A 190 3.39 -11.13 3.61
C ILE A 190 2.34 -10.10 4.02
N LEU A 191 1.36 -9.81 3.14
CA LEU A 191 0.21 -8.96 3.45
C LEU A 191 -0.81 -9.67 4.35
N GLU A 192 -1.19 -10.91 4.02
CA GLU A 192 -2.14 -11.73 4.78
C GLU A 192 -1.63 -12.04 6.19
N ARG A 193 -0.32 -12.29 6.32
CA ARG A 193 0.35 -12.52 7.62
C ARG A 193 0.69 -11.24 8.38
N GLN A 194 0.32 -10.07 7.86
CA GLN A 194 0.54 -8.78 8.51
C GLN A 194 2.01 -8.49 8.82
N TYR A 195 2.94 -9.02 8.03
CA TYR A 195 4.34 -8.59 8.11
C TYR A 195 4.53 -7.23 7.44
N VAL A 196 3.71 -6.97 6.43
CA VAL A 196 3.66 -5.73 5.67
C VAL A 196 2.20 -5.35 5.49
N MET A 197 1.93 -4.05 5.49
CA MET A 197 0.63 -3.49 5.18
C MET A 197 0.71 -2.57 3.97
N LYS A 198 -0.33 -2.60 3.13
CA LYS A 198 -0.50 -1.62 2.06
C LYS A 198 -1.23 -0.40 2.59
N GLY A 199 -0.68 0.78 2.36
CA GLY A 199 -1.25 2.01 2.91
C GLY A 199 -0.87 3.26 2.15
N ASP A 200 -1.45 4.36 2.64
CA ASP A 200 -1.15 5.71 2.21
C ASP A 200 -0.59 6.50 3.41
N ARG A 201 0.36 7.38 3.14
CA ARG A 201 0.87 8.36 4.09
C ARG A 201 0.50 9.76 3.56
N PRO A 202 -0.32 10.53 4.29
CA PRO A 202 -0.70 11.87 3.85
C PRO A 202 0.52 12.78 3.79
N ALA A 203 0.49 13.74 2.85
CA ALA A 203 1.52 14.75 2.74
C ALA A 203 1.61 15.59 4.02
N LYS A 204 2.83 15.94 4.42
CA LYS A 204 3.09 16.97 5.42
C LYS A 204 3.40 18.29 4.71
N THR A 205 3.11 19.41 5.35
CA THR A 205 3.47 20.73 4.83
C THR A 205 4.76 21.20 5.48
N ARG A 206 5.68 21.77 4.68
CA ARG A 206 6.85 22.51 5.18
C ARG A 206 6.98 23.85 4.50
N SER A 207 7.62 24.80 5.17
CA SER A 207 8.01 26.07 4.56
C SER A 207 9.33 25.93 3.80
N TYR A 208 9.49 26.71 2.75
CA TYR A 208 10.74 26.89 2.03
C TYR A 208 10.89 28.35 1.63
N VAL A 209 12.14 28.78 1.48
CA VAL A 209 12.46 30.14 1.04
C VAL A 209 12.62 30.18 -0.47
N GLU A 210 12.00 31.17 -1.07
CA GLU A 210 12.23 31.54 -2.46
C GLU A 210 12.75 32.98 -2.53
N LEU A 211 13.83 33.18 -3.28
CA LEU A 211 14.34 34.51 -3.63
C LEU A 211 14.04 34.78 -5.09
N CYS A 212 13.37 35.89 -5.37
CA CYS A 212 12.99 36.30 -6.71
C CYS A 212 13.63 37.65 -7.04
N LEU A 213 14.41 37.70 -8.11
CA LEU A 213 14.99 38.92 -8.67
C LEU A 213 14.23 39.30 -9.94
N GLU A 214 13.65 40.50 -9.94
CA GLU A 214 12.99 41.13 -11.09
C GLU A 214 13.57 42.54 -11.28
N GLY A 215 14.21 42.78 -12.44
CA GLY A 215 15.03 43.97 -12.63
C GLY A 215 16.19 44.02 -11.62
N GLU A 216 16.17 44.98 -10.71
CA GLU A 216 17.17 45.16 -9.64
C GLU A 216 16.62 44.87 -8.24
N LYS A 217 15.33 44.51 -8.12
CA LYS A 217 14.67 44.28 -6.83
C LYS A 217 14.69 42.79 -6.49
N VAL A 218 15.25 42.44 -5.34
CA VAL A 218 15.18 41.10 -4.77
C VAL A 218 14.05 41.04 -3.74
N ARG A 219 13.13 40.09 -3.92
CA ARG A 219 12.09 39.76 -2.94
C ARG A 219 12.37 38.40 -2.33
N ARG A 220 12.20 38.29 -1.00
CA ARG A 220 12.22 37.03 -0.26
C ARG A 220 10.80 36.65 0.08
N GLU A 221 10.39 35.46 -0.32
CA GLU A 221 9.07 34.91 -0.06
C GLU A 221 9.20 33.61 0.75
N GLU A 222 8.32 33.47 1.75
CA GLU A 222 8.18 32.21 2.49
C GLU A 222 6.99 31.45 1.91
N CYS A 223 7.32 30.40 1.18
CA CYS A 223 6.36 29.55 0.50
C CYS A 223 6.11 28.29 1.31
N ARG A 224 5.05 27.55 0.96
CA ARG A 224 4.75 26.24 1.54
C ARG A 224 4.66 25.20 0.45
N GLU A 225 5.21 24.03 0.71
CA GLU A 225 5.05 22.85 -0.15
C GLU A 225 4.59 21.64 0.65
N ASN A 226 3.90 20.73 -0.04
CA ASN A 226 3.54 19.43 0.48
C ASN A 226 4.65 18.43 0.15
N PHE A 227 5.05 17.61 1.12
CA PHE A 227 6.12 16.62 0.96
C PHE A 227 5.80 15.32 1.70
N GLY A 228 6.46 14.23 1.30
CA GLY A 228 6.35 12.94 1.97
C GLY A 228 5.00 12.24 1.77
N GLU A 229 4.24 12.59 0.73
CA GLU A 229 3.05 11.84 0.35
C GLU A 229 3.44 10.48 -0.22
N GLU A 230 2.83 9.42 0.29
CA GLU A 230 2.99 8.07 -0.23
C GLU A 230 1.61 7.47 -0.47
N ARG A 231 1.39 6.90 -1.66
CA ARG A 231 0.12 6.25 -2.00
C ARG A 231 0.36 4.82 -2.43
N LYS A 232 -0.46 3.89 -1.92
CA LYS A 232 -0.44 2.45 -2.22
C LYS A 232 0.96 1.82 -2.03
N LYS A 233 1.71 2.29 -1.04
CA LYS A 233 3.04 1.78 -0.71
C LYS A 233 2.95 0.67 0.34
N LEU A 234 3.99 -0.15 0.39
CA LEU A 234 4.17 -1.24 1.35
C LEU A 234 4.94 -0.73 2.58
N PHE A 235 4.37 -0.92 3.76
CA PHE A 235 4.93 -0.53 5.05
C PHE A 235 5.16 -1.77 5.90
N PRO A 236 6.37 -2.01 6.44
CA PRO A 236 6.57 -3.09 7.39
C PRO A 236 5.76 -2.84 8.67
N GLU A 237 5.23 -3.90 9.25
CA GLU A 237 4.58 -3.89 10.57
C GLU A 237 5.50 -4.46 11.64
N ASP A 238 5.21 -4.18 12.92
CA ASP A 238 6.06 -4.57 14.05
C ASP A 238 6.38 -6.07 14.10
N ILE A 239 5.39 -6.91 13.79
CA ILE A 239 5.59 -8.36 13.72
C ILE A 239 6.53 -8.75 12.58
N GLY A 240 6.46 -8.06 11.43
CA GLY A 240 7.35 -8.30 10.29
C GLY A 240 8.79 -7.92 10.62
N ILE A 241 8.99 -6.78 11.28
CA ILE A 241 10.30 -6.31 11.72
C ILE A 241 10.88 -7.27 12.77
N LEU A 242 10.11 -7.61 13.80
CA LEU A 242 10.56 -8.52 14.87
C LEU A 242 10.96 -9.90 14.32
N VAL A 243 10.17 -10.46 13.39
CA VAL A 243 10.49 -11.73 12.73
C VAL A 243 11.73 -11.59 11.88
N ASN A 244 11.85 -10.50 11.10
CA ASN A 244 13.03 -10.24 10.27
C ASN A 244 14.30 -10.15 11.12
N ASP A 245 14.28 -9.39 12.20
CA ASP A 245 15.44 -9.19 13.07
C ASP A 245 15.85 -10.49 13.77
N PHE A 246 14.87 -11.27 14.24
CA PHE A 246 15.11 -12.61 14.76
C PHE A 246 15.79 -13.51 13.71
N LEU A 247 15.32 -13.48 12.46
CA LEU A 247 15.89 -14.29 11.39
C LEU A 247 17.29 -13.81 10.98
N ILE A 248 17.56 -12.50 10.96
CA ILE A 248 18.90 -11.95 10.68
C ILE A 248 19.87 -12.33 11.80
N GLU A 249 19.44 -12.26 13.06
CA GLU A 249 20.29 -12.59 14.21
C GLU A 249 20.66 -14.08 14.23
N HIS A 250 19.67 -14.96 14.07
CA HIS A 250 19.87 -16.40 14.27
C HIS A 250 20.12 -17.19 12.98
N PHE A 251 19.69 -16.67 11.82
CA PHE A 251 19.76 -17.36 10.52
C PHE A 251 20.32 -16.48 9.39
N PRO A 252 21.43 -15.73 9.60
CA PRO A 252 21.92 -14.72 8.64
C PRO A 252 22.18 -15.27 7.25
N ASN A 253 22.69 -16.50 7.16
CA ASN A 253 23.00 -17.14 5.87
C ASN A 253 21.74 -17.51 5.07
N ILE A 254 20.59 -17.68 5.71
CA ILE A 254 19.35 -18.13 5.06
C ILE A 254 18.55 -16.96 4.54
N VAL A 255 18.55 -15.85 5.27
CA VAL A 255 17.87 -14.61 4.85
C VAL A 255 18.70 -13.75 3.91
N ASP A 256 19.95 -14.13 3.65
CA ASP A 256 20.78 -13.49 2.65
C ASP A 256 20.15 -13.60 1.24
N TYR A 257 20.22 -12.49 0.50
CA TYR A 257 19.61 -12.41 -0.83
C TYR A 257 20.30 -13.34 -1.82
N ASN A 258 21.63 -13.49 -1.76
CA ASN A 258 22.37 -14.36 -2.68
C ASN A 258 22.08 -15.82 -2.38
N PHE A 259 21.95 -16.19 -1.10
CA PHE A 259 21.54 -17.55 -0.73
C PHE A 259 20.18 -17.91 -1.35
N THR A 260 19.18 -17.02 -1.19
CA THR A 260 17.84 -17.25 -1.72
C THR A 260 17.85 -17.35 -3.25
N ALA A 261 18.58 -16.47 -3.93
CA ALA A 261 18.74 -16.51 -5.38
C ALA A 261 19.42 -17.80 -5.86
N GLN A 262 20.45 -18.27 -5.13
CA GLN A 262 21.16 -19.50 -5.45
C GLN A 262 20.27 -20.74 -5.30
N VAL A 263 19.43 -20.79 -4.26
CA VAL A 263 18.48 -21.89 -4.06
C VAL A 263 17.47 -21.97 -5.20
N GLU A 264 16.96 -20.82 -5.65
CA GLU A 264 16.05 -20.75 -6.80
C GLU A 264 16.74 -21.22 -8.09
N GLU A 265 18.01 -20.85 -8.33
CA GLU A 265 18.80 -21.37 -9.46
C GLU A 265 19.04 -22.89 -9.35
N ASP A 266 19.30 -23.40 -8.14
CA ASP A 266 19.45 -24.83 -7.92
C ASP A 266 18.16 -25.59 -8.22
N PHE A 267 16.98 -25.02 -7.93
CA PHE A 267 15.71 -25.60 -8.36
C PHE A 267 15.56 -25.63 -9.88
N ASP A 268 15.98 -24.58 -10.60
CA ASP A 268 16.00 -24.60 -12.07
C ASP A 268 16.98 -25.65 -12.63
N ARG A 269 18.12 -25.84 -11.97
CA ARG A 269 19.08 -26.89 -12.33
C ARG A 269 18.52 -28.28 -12.07
N ILE A 270 17.78 -28.48 -10.98
CA ILE A 270 17.08 -29.74 -10.71
C ILE A 270 16.02 -30.01 -11.78
N ALA A 271 15.19 -29.01 -12.09
CA ALA A 271 14.14 -29.13 -13.10
C ALA A 271 14.69 -29.46 -14.50
N SER A 272 15.89 -28.95 -14.83
CA SER A 272 16.60 -29.25 -16.08
C SER A 272 17.50 -30.50 -16.02
N GLY A 273 17.49 -31.24 -14.92
CA GLY A 273 18.28 -32.48 -14.74
C GLY A 273 19.78 -32.26 -14.54
N LYS A 274 20.23 -31.02 -14.29
CA LYS A 274 21.64 -30.63 -14.10
C LYS A 274 22.11 -30.73 -12.64
N LEU A 275 21.21 -30.93 -11.69
CA LEU A 275 21.51 -31.08 -10.26
C LEU A 275 20.63 -32.16 -9.64
N VAL A 276 21.21 -32.99 -8.76
CA VAL A 276 20.47 -34.04 -8.05
C VAL A 276 19.88 -33.47 -6.76
N TRP A 277 18.55 -33.46 -6.65
CA TRP A 277 17.82 -32.80 -5.57
C TRP A 277 18.20 -33.27 -4.16
N ASN A 278 18.44 -34.57 -3.97
CA ASN A 278 18.76 -35.14 -2.66
C ASN A 278 20.12 -34.65 -2.12
N LYS A 279 21.11 -34.43 -3.01
CA LYS A 279 22.41 -33.86 -2.63
C LYS A 279 22.28 -32.39 -2.21
N MET A 280 21.47 -31.63 -2.93
CA MET A 280 21.18 -30.24 -2.59
C MET A 280 20.52 -30.14 -1.20
N LEU A 281 19.49 -30.97 -0.93
CA LEU A 281 18.84 -31.01 0.37
C LEU A 281 19.77 -31.44 1.51
N ASP A 282 20.62 -32.45 1.30
CA ASP A 282 21.57 -32.90 2.33
C ASP A 282 22.59 -31.80 2.67
N ASN A 283 23.09 -31.10 1.66
CA ASN A 283 24.01 -29.98 1.81
C ASN A 283 23.38 -28.78 2.54
N PHE A 284 22.09 -28.53 2.34
CA PHE A 284 21.35 -27.48 3.04
C PHE A 284 21.02 -27.89 4.48
N TYR A 285 20.44 -29.07 4.67
CA TYR A 285 19.81 -29.45 5.94
C TYR A 285 20.82 -29.70 7.06
N LYS A 286 21.98 -30.31 6.75
CA LYS A 286 23.01 -30.63 7.78
C LYS A 286 23.55 -29.38 8.49
N PRO A 287 23.98 -28.32 7.79
CA PRO A 287 24.34 -27.05 8.44
C PRO A 287 23.14 -26.37 9.09
N PHE A 288 21.99 -26.31 8.40
CA PHE A 288 20.79 -25.67 8.90
C PHE A 288 20.36 -26.22 10.26
N ARG A 289 20.40 -27.55 10.42
CA ARG A 289 20.01 -28.20 11.67
C ARG A 289 20.83 -27.72 12.86
N LYS A 290 22.14 -27.53 12.68
CA LYS A 290 23.03 -27.02 13.74
C LYS A 290 22.67 -25.60 14.13
N THR A 291 22.43 -24.73 13.14
CA THR A 291 21.99 -23.35 13.38
C THR A 291 20.63 -23.30 14.08
N LEU A 292 19.69 -24.18 13.70
CA LEU A 292 18.38 -24.30 14.31
C LEU A 292 18.48 -24.72 15.78
N ASP A 293 19.27 -25.75 16.10
CA ASP A 293 19.44 -26.23 17.47
C ASP A 293 20.06 -25.11 18.35
N GLN A 294 21.06 -24.37 17.83
CA GLN A 294 21.65 -23.21 18.50
C GLN A 294 20.65 -22.06 18.71
N ALA A 295 19.83 -21.76 17.71
CA ALA A 295 18.81 -20.71 17.81
C ALA A 295 17.76 -21.06 18.88
N LEU A 296 17.33 -22.33 18.95
CA LEU A 296 16.38 -22.79 19.96
C LEU A 296 16.96 -22.69 21.39
N GLU A 297 18.26 -22.97 21.57
CA GLU A 297 18.94 -22.85 22.87
C GLU A 297 19.17 -21.39 23.30
N THR A 298 19.44 -20.50 22.35
CA THR A 298 19.80 -19.09 22.63
C THR A 298 18.62 -18.13 22.62
N SER A 299 17.51 -18.49 21.95
CA SER A 299 16.33 -17.63 21.87
C SER A 299 15.63 -17.54 23.24
N HIS A 300 15.72 -16.38 23.88
CA HIS A 300 14.95 -16.07 25.07
C HIS A 300 13.67 -15.31 24.66
N PRO A 301 12.49 -15.73 25.13
CA PRO A 301 11.25 -14.97 24.93
C PRO A 301 11.31 -13.69 25.79
N GLY A 302 11.87 -12.62 25.23
CA GLY A 302 12.04 -11.34 25.95
C GLY A 302 12.65 -10.20 25.15
N LYS A 303 13.32 -10.47 24.01
CA LYS A 303 13.95 -9.43 23.16
C LYS A 303 12.99 -8.47 22.45
N GLY A 304 11.67 -8.69 22.55
CA GLY A 304 10.66 -7.82 21.95
C GLY A 304 10.23 -6.63 22.81
N GLU A 305 10.91 -6.35 23.93
CA GLU A 305 10.59 -5.23 24.83
C GLU A 305 11.64 -4.11 24.73
N ARG A 306 11.18 -2.87 24.47
CA ARG A 306 12.01 -1.67 24.43
C ARG A 306 11.58 -0.69 25.52
N LEU A 307 12.53 -0.25 26.35
CA LEU A 307 12.33 0.81 27.33
C LEU A 307 12.40 2.18 26.66
N LEU A 308 11.35 3.00 26.79
CA LEU A 308 11.28 4.35 26.23
C LEU A 308 11.76 5.43 27.20
N GLY A 309 11.75 5.15 28.50
CA GLY A 309 12.07 6.09 29.57
C GLY A 309 11.06 6.01 30.70
N ASN A 310 11.01 7.05 31.55
CA ASN A 310 10.09 7.12 32.67
C ASN A 310 9.02 8.19 32.43
N ASP A 311 7.80 7.92 32.87
CA ASP A 311 6.70 8.89 32.85
C ASP A 311 7.05 10.10 33.76
N PRO A 312 7.04 11.33 33.24
CA PRO A 312 7.35 12.52 34.02
C PRO A 312 6.44 12.77 35.22
N VAL A 313 5.20 12.23 35.21
CA VAL A 313 4.22 12.44 36.28
C VAL A 313 4.37 11.40 37.39
N THR A 314 4.38 10.12 37.03
CA THR A 314 4.41 9.02 38.01
C THR A 314 5.81 8.50 38.33
N GLY A 315 6.82 8.86 37.51
CA GLY A 315 8.19 8.34 37.60
C GLY A 315 8.33 6.88 37.14
N LYS A 316 7.24 6.23 36.71
CA LYS A 316 7.20 4.81 36.35
C LYS A 316 7.81 4.55 34.96
N PRO A 317 8.48 3.41 34.75
CA PRO A 317 9.04 3.07 33.45
C PRO A 317 7.93 2.85 32.40
N VAL A 318 8.19 3.28 31.18
CA VAL A 318 7.34 3.06 30.01
C VAL A 318 8.08 2.15 29.03
N THR A 319 7.53 0.97 28.78
CA THR A 319 8.08 0.01 27.82
C THR A 319 7.10 -0.25 26.69
N VAL A 320 7.60 -0.67 25.53
CA VAL A 320 6.79 -1.13 24.40
C VAL A 320 7.17 -2.54 24.04
N ARG A 321 6.17 -3.38 23.75
CA ARG A 321 6.37 -4.79 23.40
C ARG A 321 5.25 -5.35 22.54
N LEU A 322 5.49 -6.50 21.93
CA LEU A 322 4.45 -7.26 21.26
C LEU A 322 3.66 -8.11 22.29
N GLY A 323 2.36 -7.85 22.42
CA GLY A 323 1.46 -8.64 23.25
C GLY A 323 0.58 -9.59 22.42
N ARG A 324 -0.30 -10.34 23.10
CA ARG A 324 -1.25 -11.29 22.46
C ARG A 324 -2.19 -10.66 21.42
N TYR A 325 -2.38 -9.34 21.48
CA TYR A 325 -3.29 -8.59 20.60
C TYR A 325 -2.56 -7.55 19.74
N GLY A 326 -1.24 -7.68 19.58
CA GLY A 326 -0.42 -6.75 18.81
C GLY A 326 0.49 -5.89 19.67
N ALA A 327 1.11 -4.89 19.04
CA ALA A 327 2.05 -3.98 19.69
C ALA A 327 1.35 -3.12 20.75
N MET A 328 1.99 -2.98 21.92
CA MET A 328 1.42 -2.27 23.06
C MET A 328 2.49 -1.57 23.88
N ALA A 329 2.12 -0.42 24.44
CA ALA A 329 2.84 0.27 25.48
C ALA A 329 2.38 -0.22 26.87
N GLN A 330 3.31 -0.27 27.80
CA GLN A 330 3.11 -0.60 29.20
C GLN A 330 3.68 0.52 30.08
N LEU A 331 2.89 1.00 31.03
CA LEU A 331 3.30 1.93 32.09
C LEU A 331 3.42 1.15 33.39
N GLY A 332 4.60 1.15 34.02
CA GLY A 332 4.92 0.37 35.22
C GLY A 332 5.57 -0.99 34.93
N ALA A 333 6.33 -1.54 35.90
CA ALA A 333 7.13 -2.76 35.74
C ALA A 333 6.80 -3.85 36.80
N GLY A 334 7.19 -5.12 36.55
CA GLY A 334 7.05 -6.22 37.52
C GLY A 334 5.62 -6.58 37.95
N ASP A 335 5.30 -6.39 39.22
CA ASP A 335 3.98 -6.63 39.82
C ASP A 335 3.28 -5.34 40.26
N ASP A 336 3.68 -4.18 39.72
CA ASP A 336 3.04 -2.90 40.03
C ASP A 336 1.50 -2.98 39.85
N PRO A 337 0.71 -2.79 40.93
CA PRO A 337 -0.75 -2.96 40.90
C PRO A 337 -1.46 -1.92 40.03
N GLU A 338 -0.80 -0.80 39.72
CA GLU A 338 -1.34 0.27 38.88
C GLU A 338 -0.81 0.22 37.45
N LYS A 339 -0.28 -0.93 37.01
CA LYS A 339 0.14 -1.13 35.63
C LYS A 339 -0.97 -0.82 34.65
N ARG A 340 -0.63 -0.03 33.63
CA ARG A 340 -1.54 0.26 32.53
C ARG A 340 -0.97 -0.22 31.23
N TYR A 341 -1.88 -0.60 30.33
CA TYR A 341 -1.57 -1.07 28.99
C TYR A 341 -2.35 -0.26 27.98
N ALA A 342 -1.70 0.08 26.87
CA ALA A 342 -2.36 0.73 25.74
C ALA A 342 -1.82 0.15 24.42
N GLY A 343 -2.72 -0.22 23.52
CA GLY A 343 -2.32 -0.69 22.19
C GLY A 343 -1.75 0.45 21.35
N LEU A 344 -0.70 0.18 20.57
CA LEU A 344 -0.17 1.15 19.61
C LEU A 344 -1.21 1.44 18.52
N GLN A 345 -1.22 2.67 18.03
CA GLN A 345 -2.09 3.08 16.93
C GLN A 345 -1.54 2.63 15.58
N LYS A 346 -2.42 2.57 14.57
CA LYS A 346 -2.03 2.24 13.20
C LYS A 346 -0.94 3.20 12.71
N GLY A 347 0.22 2.64 12.34
CA GLY A 347 1.37 3.38 11.84
C GLY A 347 2.40 3.80 12.89
N GLN A 348 2.12 3.58 14.18
CA GLN A 348 3.15 3.61 15.23
C GLN A 348 3.86 2.26 15.25
N LEU A 349 5.20 2.28 15.33
CA LEU A 349 6.02 1.07 15.38
C LEU A 349 6.77 1.02 16.72
N LEU A 350 6.99 -0.18 17.23
CA LEU A 350 7.74 -0.46 18.46
C LEU A 350 9.12 0.19 18.45
N GLU A 351 9.78 0.29 17.28
CA GLU A 351 11.12 0.85 17.13
C GLU A 351 11.17 2.38 17.08
N SER A 352 10.16 3.01 16.48
CA SER A 352 10.18 4.44 16.17
C SER A 352 9.32 5.29 17.09
N ILE A 353 8.38 4.68 17.82
CA ILE A 353 7.52 5.40 18.76
C ILE A 353 8.36 6.10 19.84
N THR A 354 8.04 7.36 20.12
CA THR A 354 8.68 8.16 21.15
C THR A 354 8.00 7.97 22.51
N LEU A 355 8.70 8.34 23.59
CA LEU A 355 8.11 8.35 24.94
C LEU A 355 6.85 9.22 25.00
N GLU A 356 6.89 10.40 24.38
CA GLU A 356 5.75 11.32 24.32
C GLU A 356 4.54 10.70 23.62
N GLU A 357 4.75 10.07 22.46
CA GLU A 357 3.69 9.39 21.72
C GLU A 357 3.12 8.19 22.50
N ALA A 358 3.96 7.44 23.22
CA ALA A 358 3.52 6.32 24.05
C ALA A 358 2.73 6.80 25.27
N LEU A 359 3.16 7.87 25.94
CA LEU A 359 2.45 8.47 27.06
C LEU A 359 1.06 8.97 26.65
N ARG A 360 0.94 9.53 25.44
CA ARG A 360 -0.36 9.94 24.88
C ARG A 360 -1.35 8.77 24.82
N LEU A 361 -0.90 7.54 24.59
CA LEU A 361 -1.80 6.37 24.55
C LEU A 361 -2.53 6.12 25.88
N PHE A 362 -1.93 6.52 27.00
CA PHE A 362 -2.50 6.34 28.33
C PHE A 362 -3.47 7.45 28.75
N THR A 363 -3.68 8.48 27.92
CA THR A 363 -4.71 9.50 28.21
C THR A 363 -6.13 8.96 27.96
N LEU A 364 -6.28 7.81 27.29
CA LEU A 364 -7.54 7.10 27.16
C LEU A 364 -7.64 5.95 28.19
N PRO A 365 -8.85 5.62 28.68
CA PRO A 365 -10.13 6.28 28.42
C PRO A 365 -10.20 7.70 29.02
N ARG A 366 -10.81 8.63 28.28
CA ARG A 366 -10.97 10.04 28.68
C ARG A 366 -12.45 10.38 28.82
N GLU A 367 -12.84 10.93 29.96
CA GLU A 367 -14.17 11.53 30.10
C GLU A 367 -14.23 12.85 29.32
N VAL A 368 -15.16 12.92 28.37
CA VAL A 368 -15.37 14.07 27.48
C VAL A 368 -16.34 15.08 28.12
N GLY A 369 -17.28 14.58 28.92
CA GLY A 369 -18.28 15.37 29.65
C GLY A 369 -19.54 14.56 29.95
N LEU A 370 -20.62 15.25 30.34
CA LEU A 370 -21.91 14.64 30.64
C LEU A 370 -22.91 14.90 29.51
N TYR A 371 -23.63 13.86 29.09
CA TYR A 371 -24.79 13.97 28.21
C TYR A 371 -25.97 13.26 28.88
N GLN A 372 -27.07 13.99 29.08
CA GLN A 372 -28.24 13.51 29.84
C GLN A 372 -27.87 12.99 31.24
N ASN A 373 -26.99 13.72 31.95
CA ASN A 373 -26.44 13.34 33.26
C ASN A 373 -25.66 12.00 33.30
N LEU A 374 -25.31 11.44 32.14
CA LEU A 374 -24.50 10.23 32.02
C LEU A 374 -23.13 10.56 31.42
N PRO A 375 -22.04 9.92 31.90
CA PRO A 375 -20.71 10.19 31.40
C PRO A 375 -20.54 9.72 29.96
N VAL A 376 -19.90 10.59 29.18
CA VAL A 376 -19.47 10.33 27.81
C VAL A 376 -17.97 10.09 27.85
N VAL A 377 -17.53 8.87 27.55
CA VAL A 377 -16.12 8.47 27.65
C VAL A 377 -15.57 8.13 26.28
N ALA A 378 -14.58 8.86 25.80
CA ALA A 378 -13.83 8.51 24.60
C ALA A 378 -12.77 7.45 24.93
N SER A 379 -12.65 6.43 24.09
CA SER A 379 -11.66 5.37 24.26
C SER A 379 -11.35 4.69 22.93
N THR A 380 -10.35 3.81 22.92
CA THR A 380 -9.97 3.01 21.75
C THR A 380 -10.08 1.53 22.08
N GLY A 381 -10.69 0.75 21.19
CA GLY A 381 -10.85 -0.69 21.34
C GLY A 381 -10.41 -1.45 20.09
N ARG A 382 -10.60 -2.77 20.10
CA ARG A 382 -10.17 -3.67 19.00
C ARG A 382 -10.73 -3.33 17.61
N PHE A 383 -11.85 -2.61 17.56
CA PHE A 383 -12.52 -2.22 16.30
C PHE A 383 -12.28 -0.75 15.92
N GLY A 384 -11.43 -0.04 16.67
CA GLY A 384 -11.16 1.37 16.47
C GLY A 384 -11.63 2.27 17.62
N PRO A 385 -11.53 3.59 17.44
CA PRO A 385 -11.94 4.58 18.43
C PRO A 385 -13.48 4.63 18.57
N TYR A 386 -13.94 4.82 19.80
CA TYR A 386 -15.37 4.86 20.12
C TYR A 386 -15.64 5.82 21.28
N VAL A 387 -16.90 6.22 21.39
CA VAL A 387 -17.46 6.88 22.57
C VAL A 387 -18.37 5.90 23.30
N LYS A 388 -18.16 5.77 24.61
CA LYS A 388 -19.02 5.00 25.51
C LYS A 388 -19.99 5.96 26.19
N TRP A 389 -21.28 5.67 26.04
CA TRP A 389 -22.36 6.39 26.71
C TRP A 389 -23.49 5.41 27.04
N GLN A 390 -24.00 5.44 28.28
CA GLN A 390 -25.04 4.52 28.76
C GLN A 390 -24.76 3.02 28.50
N GLY A 391 -23.49 2.60 28.64
CA GLY A 391 -23.06 1.23 28.35
C GLY A 391 -22.99 0.85 26.86
N LYS A 392 -23.46 1.71 25.95
CA LYS A 392 -23.31 1.53 24.50
C LYS A 392 -21.93 1.98 24.05
N PHE A 393 -21.38 1.28 23.06
CA PHE A 393 -20.10 1.56 22.42
C PHE A 393 -20.37 2.06 21.00
N ILE A 394 -20.13 3.35 20.75
CA ILE A 394 -20.51 4.00 19.50
C ILE A 394 -19.22 4.37 18.76
N SER A 395 -18.99 3.73 17.62
CA SER A 395 -17.78 3.93 16.81
C SER A 395 -17.64 5.36 16.32
N LEU A 396 -16.43 5.91 16.43
CA LEU A 396 -16.12 7.23 15.88
C LEU A 396 -15.85 7.15 14.37
N PRO A 397 -16.33 8.12 13.58
CA PRO A 397 -15.91 8.30 12.20
C PRO A 397 -14.39 8.49 12.08
N LYS A 398 -13.80 8.13 10.93
CA LYS A 398 -12.35 8.26 10.67
C LYS A 398 -11.81 9.70 10.77
N THR A 399 -12.69 10.69 10.68
CA THR A 399 -12.35 12.12 10.80
C THR A 399 -12.22 12.58 12.24
N ASP A 400 -12.75 11.82 13.20
CA ASP A 400 -12.80 12.20 14.61
C ASP A 400 -11.68 11.49 15.39
N ASP A 401 -10.85 12.25 16.08
CA ASP A 401 -9.75 11.74 16.92
C ASP A 401 -10.25 11.58 18.39
N PRO A 402 -10.21 10.38 19.00
CA PRO A 402 -10.64 10.17 20.38
C PRO A 402 -9.86 11.01 21.40
N TYR A 403 -8.64 11.45 21.09
CA TYR A 403 -7.84 12.29 21.97
C TYR A 403 -8.33 13.75 22.01
N THR A 404 -8.96 14.23 20.95
CA THR A 404 -9.33 15.65 20.79
C THR A 404 -10.84 15.88 20.60
N ILE A 405 -11.64 14.82 20.49
CA ILE A 405 -13.09 14.94 20.28
C ILE A 405 -13.76 15.77 21.39
N THR A 406 -14.67 16.65 20.99
CA THR A 406 -15.42 17.53 21.89
C THR A 406 -16.75 16.90 22.31
N LEU A 407 -17.29 17.32 23.46
CA LEU A 407 -18.59 16.84 23.94
C LEU A 407 -19.71 17.04 22.90
N GLN A 408 -19.73 18.21 22.25
CA GLN A 408 -20.70 18.52 21.20
C GLN A 408 -20.62 17.52 20.03
N ARG A 409 -19.40 17.20 19.58
CA ARG A 409 -19.20 16.22 18.50
C ARG A 409 -19.57 14.81 18.96
N SER A 410 -19.23 14.42 20.20
CA SER A 410 -19.64 13.14 20.77
C SER A 410 -21.16 13.00 20.85
N ILE A 411 -21.89 14.04 21.26
CA ILE A 411 -23.36 14.05 21.29
C ILE A 411 -23.94 13.84 19.89
N GLN A 412 -23.42 14.54 18.88
CA GLN A 412 -23.87 14.34 17.49
C GLN A 412 -23.71 12.89 17.04
N VAL A 413 -22.55 12.26 17.34
CA VAL A 413 -22.29 10.87 16.96
C VAL A 413 -23.24 9.92 17.72
N ILE A 414 -23.51 10.19 19.00
CA ILE A 414 -24.47 9.43 19.81
C ILE A 414 -25.87 9.53 19.23
N GLU A 415 -26.38 10.74 18.99
CA GLU A 415 -27.72 10.98 18.45
C GLU A 415 -27.86 10.38 17.05
N GLN A 416 -26.84 10.50 16.21
CA GLN A 416 -26.82 9.88 14.89
C GLN A 416 -26.95 8.36 15.02
N SER A 417 -26.18 7.73 15.93
CA SER A 417 -26.28 6.29 16.18
C SER A 417 -27.67 5.88 16.67
N LEU A 418 -28.26 6.62 17.60
CA LEU A 418 -29.61 6.36 18.11
C LEU A 418 -30.68 6.52 17.01
N SER A 419 -30.54 7.52 16.14
CA SER A 419 -31.45 7.73 15.01
C SER A 419 -31.34 6.65 13.93
N GLN A 420 -30.18 5.99 13.81
CA GLN A 420 -29.99 4.86 12.89
C GLN A 420 -30.58 3.58 13.48
N GLU A 421 -30.40 3.36 14.79
CA GLU A 421 -31.04 2.26 15.52
C GLU A 421 -32.57 2.34 15.40
N SER A 422 -33.18 3.52 15.56
CA SER A 422 -34.63 3.70 15.42
C SER A 422 -35.13 3.50 13.98
N LYS A 423 -34.32 3.75 12.96
CA LYS A 423 -34.66 3.46 11.55
C LYS A 423 -34.58 1.97 11.21
N ILE A 424 -33.71 1.24 11.91
CA ILE A 424 -33.55 -0.21 11.75
C ILE A 424 -34.65 -0.96 12.48
N LEU A 425 -35.09 -0.47 13.65
CA LEU A 425 -36.18 -1.05 14.43
C LEU A 425 -37.54 -0.79 13.77
N ILE A 426 -38.29 -1.86 13.52
CA ILE A 426 -39.67 -1.82 12.99
C ILE A 426 -40.66 -1.93 14.14
N LEU A 427 -40.52 -2.98 14.97
CA LEU A 427 -41.37 -3.25 16.13
C LEU A 427 -40.52 -3.82 17.27
N GLU A 428 -40.90 -3.54 18.51
CA GLU A 428 -40.29 -4.11 19.72
C GLU A 428 -41.38 -4.61 20.67
N PHE A 429 -41.19 -5.83 21.18
CA PHE A 429 -42.02 -6.44 22.20
C PHE A 429 -41.15 -6.74 23.44
N PRO A 430 -41.06 -5.78 24.39
CA PRO A 430 -40.12 -5.84 25.50
C PRO A 430 -40.35 -7.03 26.44
N GLU A 431 -41.61 -7.43 26.62
CA GLU A 431 -41.99 -8.51 27.56
C GLU A 431 -41.43 -9.88 27.19
N GLN A 432 -41.09 -10.10 25.91
CA GLN A 432 -40.53 -11.37 25.43
C GLN A 432 -39.16 -11.21 24.74
N ASP A 433 -38.51 -10.05 24.84
CA ASP A 433 -37.22 -9.76 24.17
C ASP A 433 -37.25 -10.02 22.64
N ILE A 434 -38.38 -9.71 21.99
CA ILE A 434 -38.56 -9.89 20.55
C ILE A 434 -38.47 -8.53 19.83
N ARG A 435 -37.64 -8.46 18.78
CA ARG A 435 -37.48 -7.26 17.94
C ARG A 435 -37.65 -7.58 16.46
N VAL A 436 -38.34 -6.73 15.72
CA VAL A 436 -38.43 -6.78 14.25
C VAL A 436 -37.49 -5.72 13.68
N LEU A 437 -36.54 -6.12 12.84
CA LEU A 437 -35.42 -5.27 12.40
C LEU A 437 -35.29 -5.28 10.86
N LYS A 438 -34.90 -4.15 10.26
CA LYS A 438 -34.53 -4.03 8.83
C LYS A 438 -33.10 -4.53 8.63
N GLY A 439 -32.91 -5.59 7.84
CA GLY A 439 -31.61 -6.15 7.50
C GLY A 439 -31.23 -5.98 6.02
N ARG A 440 -29.95 -6.23 5.70
CA ARG A 440 -29.41 -6.17 4.32
C ARG A 440 -30.16 -7.07 3.32
N TYR A 441 -30.74 -8.17 3.80
CA TYR A 441 -31.45 -9.17 2.99
C TYR A 441 -32.97 -9.14 3.19
N GLY A 442 -33.48 -8.03 3.74
CA GLY A 442 -34.88 -7.88 4.13
C GLY A 442 -35.07 -7.87 5.66
N PRO A 443 -36.30 -7.61 6.11
CA PRO A 443 -36.67 -7.54 7.51
C PRO A 443 -36.63 -8.92 8.19
N TYR A 444 -36.26 -8.97 9.47
CA TYR A 444 -36.10 -10.19 10.25
C TYR A 444 -36.50 -9.99 11.71
N ILE A 445 -36.83 -11.08 12.40
CA ILE A 445 -37.12 -11.08 13.83
C ILE A 445 -35.85 -11.50 14.58
N SER A 446 -35.46 -10.75 15.61
CA SER A 446 -34.36 -11.05 16.54
C SER A 446 -34.96 -11.42 17.89
N HIS A 447 -34.59 -12.59 18.42
CA HIS A 447 -35.01 -13.06 19.74
C HIS A 447 -33.89 -13.94 20.33
N ASN A 448 -33.49 -13.72 21.58
CA ASN A 448 -32.44 -14.51 22.26
C ASN A 448 -31.14 -14.71 21.45
N LYS A 449 -30.64 -13.65 20.82
CA LYS A 449 -29.43 -13.65 19.95
C LYS A 449 -29.54 -14.51 18.68
N LYS A 450 -30.74 -15.00 18.32
CA LYS A 450 -31.00 -15.69 17.05
C LYS A 450 -31.86 -14.82 16.12
N ASN A 451 -31.61 -14.94 14.82
CA ASN A 451 -32.32 -14.22 13.78
C ASN A 451 -33.24 -15.15 12.99
N TYR A 452 -34.50 -14.76 12.87
CA TYR A 452 -35.57 -15.49 12.20
C TYR A 452 -36.04 -14.71 10.98
N LYS A 453 -36.14 -15.39 9.84
CA LYS A 453 -36.53 -14.77 8.57
C LYS A 453 -38.05 -14.61 8.56
N ILE A 454 -38.52 -13.42 8.22
CA ILE A 454 -39.95 -13.18 8.01
C ILE A 454 -40.36 -13.80 6.65
N PRO A 455 -41.48 -14.55 6.58
CA PRO A 455 -41.96 -15.14 5.34
C PRO A 455 -42.17 -14.09 4.22
N LYS A 456 -41.95 -14.50 2.96
CA LYS A 456 -42.14 -13.61 1.81
C LYS A 456 -43.63 -13.24 1.69
N GLY A 457 -43.92 -11.94 1.60
CA GLY A 457 -45.29 -11.41 1.46
C GLY A 457 -45.93 -10.99 2.79
N THR A 458 -45.29 -11.23 3.93
CA THR A 458 -45.73 -10.72 5.23
C THR A 458 -45.25 -9.29 5.43
N ASP A 459 -46.15 -8.38 5.81
CA ASP A 459 -45.80 -7.00 6.18
C ASP A 459 -45.14 -6.98 7.58
N PRO A 460 -43.88 -6.56 7.69
CA PRO A 460 -43.18 -6.49 8.97
C PRO A 460 -43.77 -5.47 9.95
N GLU A 461 -44.43 -4.43 9.45
CA GLU A 461 -44.99 -3.35 10.29
C GLU A 461 -46.31 -3.75 10.94
N SER A 462 -46.97 -4.79 10.44
CA SER A 462 -48.25 -5.31 10.96
C SER A 462 -48.11 -6.57 11.83
N LEU A 463 -46.89 -7.02 12.13
CA LEU A 463 -46.67 -8.24 12.91
C LEU A 463 -47.11 -8.07 14.36
N THR A 464 -47.89 -9.01 14.89
CA THR A 464 -48.21 -9.07 16.33
C THR A 464 -47.19 -9.90 17.10
N LEU A 465 -47.22 -9.82 18.44
CA LEU A 465 -46.42 -10.67 19.33
C LEU A 465 -46.68 -12.16 19.04
N GLU A 466 -47.94 -12.52 18.77
CA GLU A 466 -48.34 -13.90 18.49
C GLU A 466 -47.78 -14.39 17.15
N ASP A 467 -47.80 -13.54 16.11
CA ASP A 467 -47.21 -13.85 14.80
C ASP A 467 -45.70 -14.05 14.89
N CYS A 468 -45.01 -13.18 15.63
CA CYS A 468 -43.57 -13.30 15.85
C CYS A 468 -43.22 -14.61 16.55
N THR A 469 -44.00 -14.97 17.58
CA THR A 469 -43.81 -16.21 18.35
C THR A 469 -44.04 -17.45 17.47
N LYS A 470 -45.07 -17.45 16.62
CA LYS A 470 -45.34 -18.54 15.65
C LYS A 470 -44.20 -18.71 14.64
N ILE A 471 -43.65 -17.61 14.11
CA ILE A 471 -42.51 -17.65 13.18
C ILE A 471 -41.26 -18.21 13.85
N ILE A 472 -41.02 -17.86 15.12
CA ILE A 472 -39.90 -18.39 15.91
C ILE A 472 -40.07 -19.90 16.19
N GLN A 473 -41.28 -20.34 16.56
CA GLN A 473 -41.58 -21.74 16.89
C GLN A 473 -41.52 -22.65 15.66
N ASN A 474 -42.10 -22.24 14.54
CA ASN A 474 -42.09 -23.03 13.30
C ASN A 474 -40.67 -23.30 12.80
N LYS A 475 -39.73 -22.38 13.05
CA LYS A 475 -38.33 -22.53 12.63
C LYS A 475 -37.43 -23.29 13.61
N ASN A 476 -37.89 -23.55 14.83
CA ASN A 476 -37.20 -24.40 15.79
C ASN A 476 -37.62 -25.88 15.66
N ASN A 477 -38.69 -26.17 14.90
CA ASN A 477 -39.21 -27.51 14.64
C ASN A 477 -38.78 -28.09 13.27
N GLU A 478 -38.01 -27.33 12.49
CA GLU A 478 -37.19 -27.77 11.34
C GLU A 478 -35.72 -27.82 11.77
#